data_AF-Q1GE41-F1
#
_entry.id   AF-Q1GE41-F1
#
_cell.length_a   1.000
_cell.length_b   1.000
_cell.length_c   1.000
_cell.angle_alpha   90.00
_cell.angle_beta   90.00
_cell.angle_gamma   90.00
#
_symmetry.space_group_name_H-M   'P 1'
#
loop_
_entity.id
_entity.type
_entity.pdbx_description
1 polymer ?
#
loop_
_entity_poly.entity_id
_entity_poly.type
_entity_poly.pdbx_seq_one_letter_code
_entity_poly.pdbx_strand_id
1 'polypeptide(L)' 'MIKFIKNFRKDESGAVTVDWVVLTAAVAVLGTLVYSQISGSIETATAATGTFLGANGSSSY' A
#
# COMPACT_ATOMS: atom_id res chain seq x y z
N MET A 1 8.21 20.68 24.04
CA MET A 1 7.56 19.52 23.38
C MET A 1 7.65 18.23 24.18
N ILE A 2 8.77 17.93 24.85
CA ILE A 2 8.94 16.70 25.65
C ILE A 2 7.86 16.48 26.73
N LYS A 3 7.27 17.55 27.30
CA LYS A 3 6.21 17.49 28.31
C LYS A 3 4.87 16.98 27.78
N PHE A 4 4.54 17.27 26.52
CA PHE A 4 3.29 16.84 25.89
C PHE A 4 3.29 15.33 25.68
N ILE A 5 4.38 14.78 25.12
CA ILE A 5 4.57 13.33 24.91
C ILE A 5 4.58 12.55 26.24
N LYS A 6 5.13 13.13 27.32
CA LYS A 6 5.14 12.49 28.65
C LYS A 6 3.76 12.41 29.31
N ASN A 7 2.91 13.43 29.14
CA ASN A 7 1.53 13.41 29.66
C ASN A 7 0.64 12.52 28.79
N PHE A 8 0.79 12.57 27.46
CA PHE A 8 0.02 11.75 26.52
C PHE A 8 0.19 10.24 26.78
N ARG A 9 1.41 9.82 27.16
CA ARG A 9 1.71 8.42 27.49
C ARG A 9 1.29 8.00 28.91
N LYS A 10 0.84 8.96 29.74
CA LYS A 10 0.39 8.74 31.12
C LYS A 10 -1.14 8.75 31.25
N ASP A 11 -1.84 9.30 30.26
CA ASP A 11 -3.31 9.29 30.19
C ASP A 11 -3.80 8.02 29.48
N GLU A 12 -4.37 7.07 30.22
CA GLU A 12 -4.95 5.83 29.67
C GLU A 12 -6.04 6.09 28.61
N SER A 13 -6.82 7.16 28.75
CA SER A 13 -7.78 7.58 27.71
C SER A 13 -7.13 8.16 26.45
N GLY A 14 -5.93 8.73 26.57
CA GLY A 14 -5.16 9.24 25.42
C GLY A 14 -4.49 8.11 24.63
N ALA A 15 -4.04 7.05 25.30
CA ALA A 15 -3.38 5.91 24.68
C ALA A 15 -4.30 5.19 23.66
N VAL A 16 -5.58 4.99 24.00
CA VAL A 16 -6.56 4.33 23.11
C VAL A 16 -6.88 5.18 21.88
N THR A 17 -6.89 6.51 22.01
CA THR A 17 -7.18 7.42 20.89
C THR A 17 -5.98 7.63 19.96
N VAL A 18 -4.76 7.29 20.39
CA VAL A 18 -3.56 7.35 19.53
C VAL A 18 -3.20 5.99 18.97
N ASP A 19 -3.50 4.89 19.65
CA ASP A 19 -3.24 3.54 19.12
C ASP A 19 -4.00 3.29 17.81
N TRP A 20 -5.29 3.66 17.72
CA TRP A 20 -6.06 3.44 16.48
C TRP A 20 -5.52 4.25 15.29
N VAL A 21 -4.97 5.44 15.53
CA VAL A 21 -4.34 6.27 14.49
C VAL A 21 -2.98 5.70 14.09
N VAL A 22 -2.19 5.24 15.06
CA VAL A 22 -0.86 4.66 14.79
C VAL A 22 -0.99 3.34 14.01
N LEU A 23 -1.96 2.49 14.36
CA LEU A 23 -2.24 1.26 13.65
C LEU A 23 -2.71 1.52 12.21
N THR A 24 -3.62 2.47 12.00
CA THR A 24 -4.08 2.83 10.64
C THR A 24 -2.98 3.48 9.81
N ALA A 25 -2.16 4.35 10.40
CA ALA A 25 -1.00 4.92 9.74
C ALA A 25 0.04 3.85 9.33
N ALA A 26 0.28 2.85 10.20
CA ALA A 26 1.15 1.73 9.88
C ALA A 26 0.61 0.91 8.68
N VAL A 27 -0.70 0.62 8.66
CA VAL A 27 -1.34 -0.08 7.54
C VAL A 27 -1.29 0.74 6.25
N ALA A 28 -1.51 2.06 6.32
CA ALA A 28 -1.43 2.93 5.14
C ALA A 28 -0.04 2.93 4.51
N VAL A 29 1.02 2.99 5.34
CA VAL A 29 2.40 2.89 4.87
C VAL A 29 2.66 1.54 4.22
N LEU A 30 2.23 0.43 4.83
CA LEU A 30 2.37 -0.90 4.22
C LEU A 30 1.62 -0.99 2.87
N GLY A 31 0.44 -0.40 2.76
CA GLY A 31 -0.32 -0.33 1.50
C GLY A 31 0.44 0.39 0.38
N THR A 32 1.14 1.49 0.71
CA THR A 32 1.95 2.22 -0.29
C THR A 32 3.11 1.39 -0.83
N LEU A 33 3.73 0.56 0.02
CA LEU A 33 4.83 -0.33 -0.38
C LEU A 33 4.36 -1.47 -1.29
N VAL A 34 3.16 -1.99 -1.03
CA VAL A 34 2.55 -3.06 -1.82
C VAL A 34 2.08 -2.53 -3.19
N TYR A 35 1.57 -1.31 -3.25
CA TYR A 35 1.08 -0.70 -4.50
C TYR A 35 2.14 -0.70 -5.61
N SER A 36 3.38 -0.32 -5.29
CA SER A 36 4.48 -0.29 -6.27
C SER A 36 4.83 -1.67 -6.83
N GLN A 37 4.65 -2.74 -6.06
CA GLN A 37 4.91 -4.11 -6.52
C GLN A 37 3.79 -4.61 -7.42
N ILE A 38 2.54 -4.29 -7.06
CA ILE A 38 1.36 -4.66 -7.83
C ILE A 38 1.34 -3.96 -9.19
N SER A 39 1.63 -2.65 -9.24
CA SER A 39 1.59 -1.89 -10.50
C SER A 39 2.54 -2.47 -11.54
N GLY A 40 3.80 -2.73 -11.20
CA GLY A 40 4.77 -3.33 -12.11
C GLY A 40 4.40 -4.76 -12.54
N SER A 41 3.84 -5.54 -11.62
CA SER A 41 3.36 -6.90 -11.93
C SER A 41 2.20 -6.88 -12.93
N ILE A 42 1.26 -5.95 -12.76
CA ILE A 42 0.13 -5.76 -13.68
C ILE A 42 0.61 -5.27 -15.04
N GLU A 43 1.48 -4.27 -15.10
CA GLU A 43 2.05 -3.77 -16.36
C GLU A 43 2.71 -4.89 -17.16
N THR A 44 3.50 -5.74 -16.47
CA THR A 44 4.16 -6.89 -17.08
C THR A 44 3.14 -7.90 -17.62
N ALA A 45 2.13 -8.25 -16.82
CA ALA A 45 1.08 -9.18 -17.23
C ALA A 45 0.26 -8.64 -18.42
N THR A 46 -0.06 -7.35 -18.42
CA THR A 46 -0.77 -6.68 -19.52
C THR A 46 0.08 -6.66 -20.78
N ALA A 47 1.37 -6.35 -20.69
CA ALA A 47 2.29 -6.36 -21.83
C ALA A 47 2.44 -7.77 -22.44
N ALA A 48 2.55 -8.79 -21.58
CA ALA A 48 2.61 -10.19 -22.02
C ALA A 48 1.30 -10.60 -22.73
N THR A 49 0.15 -10.21 -22.19
CA THR A 49 -1.16 -10.44 -22.81
C THR A 49 -1.26 -9.74 -24.17
N GLY A 50 -0.87 -8.47 -24.26
CA GLY A 50 -0.86 -7.71 -25.52
C GLY A 50 0.05 -8.34 -26.57
N THR A 51 1.22 -8.82 -26.16
CA THR A 51 2.15 -9.56 -27.04
C THR A 51 1.53 -10.86 -27.54
N PHE A 52 0.91 -11.64 -26.65
CA PHE A 52 0.22 -12.87 -27.02
C PHE A 52 -0.90 -12.63 -28.03
N LEU A 53 -1.74 -11.61 -27.78
CA LEU A 53 -2.83 -11.25 -28.68
C LEU A 53 -2.31 -10.72 -30.02
N GLY A 54 -1.24 -9.91 -30.02
CA GLY A 54 -0.60 -9.44 -31.25
C GLY A 54 -0.02 -10.59 -32.08
N ALA A 55 0.66 -11.54 -31.44
CA ALA A 55 1.24 -12.71 -32.10
C ALA A 55 0.18 -13.66 -32.69
N ASN A 56 -0.89 -13.94 -31.94
CA ASN A 56 -1.94 -14.88 -32.38
C ASN A 56 -2.99 -14.21 -33.29
N GLY A 57 -3.30 -12.93 -33.06
CA GLY A 57 -4.19 -12.15 -33.90
C GLY A 57 -3.60 -11.82 -35.27
N SER A 58 -2.28 -11.59 -35.36
CA SER A 58 -1.57 -11.40 -36.63
C SER A 58 -1.35 -12.70 -37.40
N SER A 59 -1.51 -13.86 -36.75
CA SER A 59 -1.37 -15.17 -37.40
C SER A 59 -2.67 -15.67 -38.04
N SER A 60 -3.78 -14.94 -37.91
CA SER A 60 -5.11 -15.39 -38.33
C SER A 60 -5.57 -14.90 -39.72
N TYR A 61 -4.71 -14.21 -40.48
CA TYR A 61 -4.91 -13.96 -41.92
C TYR A 61 -3.58 -14.04 -42.67
#